data_AF-A0A3A5MSF7-F1
#
_entry.id   AF-A0A3A5MSF7-F1
#
_cell.length_a   1.000
_cell.length_b   1.000
_cell.length_c   1.000
_cell.angle_alpha   90.00
_cell.angle_beta   90.00
_cell.angle_gamma   90.00
#
_symmetry.space_group_name_H-M   'P 1'
#
loop_
_entity.id
_entity.type
_entity.pdbx_description
1 polymer ?
#
loop_
_entity_poly.entity_id
_entity_poly.type
_entity_poly.pdbx_seq_one_letter_code
_entity_poly.pdbx_strand_id
1 'polypeptide(L)'
;MRFEELGFEMPELQVRFVVQGRTYFVYYFWHGVRKIGEFDGEIKYTRAEVMAGRDVVGVVLDEKNRENILRPEVKSFTRWGWDLAYNSRAFGQFLIEQGVPRAGRRRAG
;
A
#
# COMPACT_ATOMS: atom_id res chain seq x y z
N MET A 1 -9.65 -5.32 -1.55
CA MET A 1 -8.93 -5.53 -2.82
C MET A 1 -8.94 -7.01 -3.16
N ARG A 2 -9.00 -7.38 -4.44
CA ARG A 2 -9.23 -8.75 -4.92
C ARG A 2 -7.92 -9.53 -5.16
N PHE A 3 -6.99 -9.55 -4.19
CA PHE A 3 -5.68 -10.19 -4.39
C PHE A 3 -5.79 -11.69 -4.64
N GLU A 4 -6.59 -12.40 -3.84
CA GLU A 4 -6.81 -13.84 -3.95
C GLU A 4 -7.48 -14.22 -5.28
N GLU A 5 -8.56 -13.52 -5.68
CA GLU A 5 -9.25 -13.74 -6.97
C GLU A 5 -8.30 -13.57 -8.17
N LEU A 6 -7.30 -12.70 -8.04
CA LEU A 6 -6.29 -12.44 -9.06
C LEU A 6 -5.06 -13.37 -8.95
N GLY A 7 -5.05 -14.29 -7.99
CA GLY A 7 -4.00 -15.30 -7.80
C GLY A 7 -2.71 -14.77 -7.14
N PHE A 8 -2.80 -13.71 -6.35
CA PHE A 8 -1.67 -13.15 -5.59
C PHE A 8 -1.68 -13.61 -4.14
N GLU A 9 -0.49 -13.62 -3.52
CA GLU A 9 -0.35 -13.84 -2.09
C GLU A 9 -1.11 -12.76 -1.33
N MET A 10 -1.85 -13.19 -0.30
CA MET A 10 -2.54 -12.26 0.58
C MET A 10 -1.52 -11.50 1.43
N PRO A 11 -1.49 -10.16 1.37
CA PRO A 11 -0.67 -9.38 2.30
C PRO A 11 -1.22 -9.48 3.72
N GLU A 12 -0.35 -9.28 4.71
CA GLU A 12 -0.80 -8.91 6.04
C GLU A 12 -1.28 -7.46 6.04
N LEU A 13 -2.39 -7.18 6.70
CA LEU A 13 -3.01 -5.87 6.74
C LEU A 13 -2.61 -5.09 7.98
N GLN A 14 -2.48 -3.77 7.85
CA GLN A 14 -2.22 -2.86 8.98
C GLN A 14 -0.98 -3.28 9.78
N VAL A 15 0.12 -3.63 9.08
CA VAL A 15 1.35 -4.07 9.74
C VAL A 15 2.04 -2.90 10.43
N ARG A 16 2.46 -3.13 11.66
CA ARG A 16 3.12 -2.14 12.51
C ARG A 16 4.63 -2.10 12.24
N PHE A 17 5.13 -0.91 11.93
CA PHE A 17 6.56 -0.58 11.86
C PHE A 17 6.92 0.37 12.99
N VAL A 18 8.06 0.12 13.64
CA VAL A 18 8.63 1.05 14.63
C VAL A 18 9.97 1.54 14.11
N VAL A 19 10.03 2.83 13.76
CA VAL A 19 11.20 3.46 13.15
C VAL A 19 11.53 4.70 13.96
N GLN A 20 12.77 4.80 14.45
CA GLN A 20 13.22 5.92 15.29
C GLN A 20 12.28 6.20 16.49
N GLY A 21 11.78 5.14 17.12
CA GLY A 21 10.86 5.24 18.27
C GLY A 21 9.43 5.68 17.92
N ARG A 22 9.11 5.89 16.63
CA ARG A 22 7.78 6.24 16.15
C ARG A 22 7.09 5.03 15.52
N THR A 23 5.79 4.93 15.73
CA THR A 23 4.97 3.84 15.21
C THR A 23 4.26 4.27 13.93
N TYR A 24 4.34 3.41 12.91
CA TYR A 24 3.65 3.56 11.64
C TYR A 24 2.86 2.29 11.33
N PHE A 25 1.74 2.44 10.63
CA PHE A 25 0.96 1.32 10.12
C PHE A 25 0.90 1.42 8.60
N VAL A 26 1.13 0.31 7.92
CA VAL A 26 1.06 0.19 6.46
C VAL A 26 -0.12 -0.66 6.06
N TYR A 27 -0.82 -0.31 4.99
CA TYR A 27 -2.07 -0.99 4.63
C TYR A 27 -1.86 -2.45 4.22
N TYR A 28 -0.81 -2.73 3.43
CA TYR A 28 -0.52 -4.06 2.93
C TYR A 28 0.97 -4.35 3.06
N PHE A 29 1.33 -5.51 3.61
CA PHE A 29 2.71 -5.97 3.67
C PHE A 29 2.86 -7.41 3.21
N TRP A 30 3.75 -7.63 2.22
CA TRP A 30 4.15 -8.96 1.77
C TRP A 30 5.51 -9.30 2.37
N HIS A 31 5.51 -10.18 3.38
CA HIS A 31 6.71 -10.55 4.15
C HIS A 31 7.80 -11.17 3.28
N GLY A 32 7.44 -12.11 2.39
CA GLY A 32 8.40 -12.86 1.58
C GLY A 32 9.28 -11.99 0.69
N VAL A 33 8.74 -10.88 0.19
CA VAL A 33 9.45 -9.90 -0.63
C VAL A 33 9.76 -8.59 0.10
N ARG A 34 9.42 -8.49 1.40
CA ARG A 34 9.49 -7.27 2.22
C ARG A 34 8.99 -6.04 1.45
N LYS A 35 7.74 -6.11 0.98
CA LYS A 35 7.11 -5.06 0.17
C LYS A 35 5.97 -4.40 0.92
N ILE A 36 5.94 -3.07 0.92
CA ILE A 36 4.77 -2.28 1.32
C ILE A 36 3.90 -1.98 0.09
N GLY A 37 2.59 -2.13 0.27
CA GLY A 37 1.56 -1.57 -0.59
C GLY A 37 0.70 -0.57 0.18
N GLU A 38 0.46 0.60 -0.41
CA GLU A 38 -0.47 1.59 0.11
C GLU A 38 -1.60 1.84 -0.87
N PHE A 39 -2.78 2.11 -0.31
CA PHE A 39 -3.98 2.42 -1.07
C PHE A 39 -4.47 3.81 -0.69
N ASP A 40 -4.25 4.79 -1.55
CA ASP A 40 -4.72 6.14 -1.30
C ASP A 40 -5.99 6.43 -2.06
N GLY A 41 -7.07 6.63 -1.30
CA GLY A 41 -8.30 7.17 -1.84
C GLY A 41 -8.21 8.70 -1.95
N GLU A 42 -8.74 9.23 -3.05
CA GLU A 42 -8.80 10.68 -3.32
C GLU A 42 -9.58 11.47 -2.25
N ILE A 43 -10.47 10.79 -1.51
CA ILE A 43 -11.29 11.34 -0.44
C ILE A 43 -10.45 12.06 0.63
N LYS A 44 -9.19 11.67 0.84
CA LYS A 44 -8.30 12.34 1.81
C LYS A 44 -8.03 13.80 1.43
N TYR A 45 -7.98 14.13 0.13
CA TYR A 45 -7.68 15.47 -0.38
C TYR A 45 -8.90 16.38 -0.34
N THR A 46 -10.04 15.89 -0.83
CA THR A 46 -11.31 16.65 -0.76
C THR A 46 -11.78 16.86 0.68
N ARG A 47 -11.49 15.92 1.59
CA ARG A 47 -11.77 16.09 3.02
C ARG A 47 -10.80 17.04 3.71
N ALA A 48 -9.53 17.16 3.27
CA ALA A 48 -8.59 18.13 3.82
C ALA A 48 -9.04 19.58 3.53
N GLU A 49 -9.55 19.82 2.31
CA GLU A 49 -10.18 21.09 1.93
C GLU A 49 -11.42 21.41 2.80
N VAL A 50 -12.21 20.39 3.16
CA VAL A 50 -13.48 20.56 3.89
C VAL A 50 -13.34 20.59 5.43
N MET A 51 -12.37 19.87 6.02
CA MET A 51 -12.45 19.55 7.46
C MET A 51 -11.62 20.37 8.44
N ALA A 52 -10.71 21.27 8.02
CA ALA A 52 -10.04 22.17 8.99
C ALA A 52 -9.13 23.25 8.36
N GLY A 53 -9.15 23.48 7.04
CA GLY A 53 -8.11 24.29 6.41
C GLY A 53 -6.71 23.66 6.53
N ARG A 54 -6.64 22.31 6.59
CA ARG A 54 -5.36 21.64 6.38
C ARG A 54 -5.00 21.84 4.92
N ASP A 55 -3.91 22.55 4.70
CA ASP A 55 -3.30 22.70 3.39
C ASP A 55 -3.09 21.31 2.79
N VAL A 56 -3.70 21.06 1.63
CA VAL A 56 -3.53 19.83 0.84
C VAL A 56 -2.04 19.52 0.67
N VAL A 57 -1.21 20.56 0.52
CA VAL A 57 0.24 20.44 0.45
C VAL A 57 0.81 19.79 1.72
N GLY A 58 0.32 20.17 2.90
CA GLY A 58 0.74 19.57 4.17
C GLY A 58 0.45 18.08 4.25
N VAL A 59 -0.72 17.64 3.80
CA VAL A 59 -1.08 16.21 3.76
C VAL A 59 -0.15 15.43 2.82
N VAL A 60 0.11 15.98 1.62
CA VAL A 60 1.03 15.37 0.65
C VAL A 60 2.45 15.32 1.22
N LEU A 61 2.90 16.38 1.90
CA LEU A 61 4.22 16.41 2.54
C LEU A 61 4.33 15.39 3.67
N ASP A 62 3.30 15.24 4.50
CA ASP A 62 3.26 14.23 5.56
C ASP A 62 3.32 12.81 5.00
N GLU A 63 2.57 12.52 3.93
CA GLU A 63 2.60 11.22 3.26
C GLU A 63 3.97 10.94 2.62
N LYS A 64 4.58 11.93 1.96
CA LYS A 64 5.93 11.84 1.40
C LYS A 64 6.97 11.60 2.48
N ASN A 65 6.90 12.31 3.60
CA ASN A 65 7.82 12.15 4.72
C ASN A 65 7.68 10.77 5.35
N ARG A 66 6.44 10.28 5.53
CA ARG A 66 6.18 8.93 6.03
C ARG A 66 6.81 7.88 5.11
N GLU A 67 6.65 8.03 3.81
CA GLU A 67 7.27 7.12 2.84
C GLU A 67 8.79 7.17 2.88
N ASN A 68 9.40 8.36 2.96
CA ASN A 68 10.85 8.51 3.11
C ASN A 68 11.39 7.80 4.36
N ILE A 69 10.65 7.82 5.46
CA ILE A 69 11.01 7.14 6.71
C ILE A 69 10.90 5.62 6.57
N LEU A 70 9.86 5.12 5.89
CA LEU A 70 9.61 3.68 5.77
C LEU A 70 10.39 3.01 4.63
N ARG A 71 10.76 3.75 3.58
CA ARG A 71 11.42 3.21 2.39
C ARG A 71 12.73 2.47 2.70
N PRO A 72 13.61 2.92 3.63
CA PRO A 72 14.79 2.18 4.05
C PRO A 72 14.49 0.84 4.76
N GLU A 73 13.30 0.70 5.35
CA GLU A 73 12.90 -0.48 6.14
C GLU A 73 12.41 -1.64 5.28
N VAL A 74 12.31 -1.47 3.96
CA VAL A 74 11.70 -2.43 3.04
C VAL A 74 12.48 -2.53 1.73
N LYS A 75 12.21 -3.59 0.95
CA LYS A 75 12.85 -3.77 -0.36
C LYS A 75 12.15 -3.00 -1.46
N SER A 76 10.84 -2.83 -1.36
CA SER A 76 10.08 -2.02 -2.31
C SER A 76 8.81 -1.45 -1.68
N PHE A 77 8.32 -0.38 -2.27
CA PHE A 77 7.12 0.35 -1.87
C PHE A 77 6.31 0.64 -3.12
N THR A 78 5.00 0.41 -3.07
CA THR A 78 4.11 0.76 -4.18
C THR A 78 2.80 1.34 -3.67
N ARG A 79 2.13 2.12 -4.52
CA ARG A 79 0.88 2.80 -4.20
C ARG A 79 -0.06 2.75 -5.38
N TRP A 80 -1.36 2.66 -5.09
CA TRP A 80 -2.40 2.76 -6.10
C TRP A 80 -3.64 3.49 -5.56
N GLY A 81 -4.41 4.07 -6.47
CA GLY A 81 -5.69 4.72 -6.19
C GLY A 81 -6.90 3.89 -6.60
N TRP A 82 -8.09 4.50 -6.47
CA TRP A 82 -9.36 3.85 -6.79
C TRP A 82 -9.47 3.39 -8.24
N ASP A 83 -9.05 4.21 -9.20
CA ASP A 83 -9.14 3.90 -10.63
C ASP A 83 -8.46 2.59 -10.98
N LEU A 84 -7.25 2.38 -10.45
CA LEU A 84 -6.52 1.15 -10.67
C LEU A 84 -7.17 -0.02 -9.92
N ALA A 85 -7.60 0.20 -8.68
CA ALA A 85 -8.24 -0.82 -7.86
C ALA A 85 -9.56 -1.37 -8.43
N TYR A 86 -10.37 -0.53 -9.09
CA TYR A 86 -11.65 -0.93 -9.67
C TYR A 86 -11.50 -1.72 -10.98
N ASN A 87 -10.36 -1.60 -11.66
CA ASN A 87 -10.08 -2.34 -12.89
C ASN A 87 -9.24 -3.59 -12.58
N SER A 88 -9.89 -4.73 -12.38
CA SER A 88 -9.23 -6.00 -12.04
C SER A 88 -8.10 -6.40 -13.00
N ARG A 89 -8.25 -6.13 -14.31
CA ARG A 89 -7.22 -6.44 -15.31
C ARG A 89 -6.00 -5.55 -15.13
N ALA A 90 -6.22 -4.23 -15.05
CA ALA A 90 -5.13 -3.28 -14.86
C ALA A 90 -4.45 -3.46 -13.50
N PHE A 91 -5.23 -3.71 -12.44
CA PHE A 91 -4.69 -4.00 -11.12
C PHE A 91 -3.84 -5.26 -11.11
N GLY A 92 -4.33 -6.35 -11.72
CA GLY A 92 -3.56 -7.58 -11.84
C GLY A 92 -2.23 -7.37 -12.56
N GLN A 93 -2.23 -6.63 -13.67
CA GLN A 93 -1.00 -6.30 -14.41
C GLN A 93 -0.04 -5.45 -13.57
N PHE A 94 -0.56 -4.43 -12.90
CA PHE A 94 0.22 -3.60 -11.99
C PHE A 94 0.88 -4.42 -10.89
N LEU A 95 0.16 -5.35 -10.25
CA LEU A 95 0.72 -6.21 -9.20
C LEU A 95 1.88 -7.08 -9.72
N ILE A 96 1.81 -7.56 -10.97
CA ILE A 96 2.92 -8.26 -11.63
C ILE A 96 4.13 -7.34 -11.78
N GLU A 97 3.93 -6.16 -12.38
CA GLU A 97 4.99 -5.18 -12.63
C GLU A 97 5.65 -4.69 -11.34
N GLN A 98 4.89 -4.62 -10.25
CA GLN A 98 5.37 -4.24 -8.93
C GLN A 98 6.00 -5.39 -8.14
N GLY A 99 6.08 -6.60 -8.71
CA GLY A 99 6.71 -7.75 -8.09
C GLY A 99 5.94 -8.30 -6.88
N VAL A 100 4.61 -8.19 -6.88
CA VAL A 100 3.77 -8.81 -5.84
C VAL A 100 3.76 -10.33 -6.03
N PRO A 101 4.05 -11.12 -4.97
CA PRO A 101 4.16 -12.56 -5.10
C PRO A 101 2.83 -13.22 -5.48
N ARG A 102 2.91 -14.30 -6.26
CA ARG A 102 1.77 -15.16 -6.57
C ARG A 102 1.44 -16.05 -5.37
N ALA A 103 0.16 -16.37 -5.18
CA ALA A 103 -0.22 -17.37 -4.21
C ALA A 103 0.47 -18.70 -4.58
N GLY A 104 1.25 -19.26 -3.66
CA GLY A 104 1.84 -20.58 -3.87
C GLY A 104 0.74 -21.61 -4.13
N ARG A 105 0.99 -22.62 -4.97
CA ARG A 105 0.10 -23.79 -5.04
C ARG A 105 0.02 -24.36 -3.63
N ARG A 106 -1.14 -24.30 -3.00
CA ARG A 106 -1.43 -25.06 -1.78
C ARG A 106 -1.16 -26.52 -2.14
N ARG A 107 -0.07 -27.11 -1.64
CA ARG A 107 0.08 -28.56 -1.74
C ARG A 107 -1.08 -29.13 -0.94
N ALA A 108 -1.99 -29.82 -1.62
CA ALA A 108 -2.93 -30.69 -0.96
C ALA A 108 -2.08 -31.70 -0.17
N GLY A 109 -2.10 -31.58 1.15
CA GLY A 109 -1.73 -32.67 2.04
C GLY A 109 -2.86 -33.68 2.09
#